data_AF-A0A9P1BKB4-F1
#
_entry.id   AF-A0A9P1BKB4-F1
#
_cell.length_a   1.000
_cell.length_b   1.000
_cell.length_c   1.000
_cell.angle_alpha   90.00
_cell.angle_beta   90.00
_cell.angle_gamma   90.00
#
_symmetry.space_group_name_H-M   'P 1'
#
loop_
_entity.id
_entity.type
_entity.pdbx_description
1 polymer ?
#
loop_
_entity_poly.entity_id
_entity_poly.type
_entity_poly.pdbx_seq_one_letter_code
_entity_poly.pdbx_strand_id
1 'polypeptide(L)'
;MAAMKKLLSVMAVLVPTEAASCPWTEDWEWEGVFHVHYGGVLTWIAQKVDGAYAAASMKMVIRTTSGSSKSGLEAAESAALSDWNGNFTTVNNGDTLSPNNAYEMVFDTTSWVTMFKINVPPETELAFFCEHVPSEFVSGGFNYLISEAGKVMTTAYNVSALTSCNEDSGAQSKNTDLIGEVLAASFVTTLPTLLGIGVLMFTCQGAAQYAGTFMHYSNSAASGVIFSVSVFLLMPESYLMMMGGKSESAAAAAWGSCLLAGWLIGIMVHQISHLLKKEKAVPEDTAVANVETGEKTEELQVPKKVDWSAAIPVFWGDFIHNISDGMVLGFAFYACGTGFAWKLAGGIIAHELPQELADFYVFINKAGMKWYTAVFLNFISGLSCVIGAVMAYYIDVSSEIRGAFLAIGAGVFLYVACTELGPQVAETHKGAERRLLSSLGTIVLWLLGAAALGLVLLDHEHCYLPADPDTPAEDLHNGHAH
;
A
#
# COMPACT_ATOMS: atom_id res chain seq x y z
N MET A 1 -17.31 18.53 -32.76
CA MET A 1 -16.69 17.33 -33.39
C MET A 1 -15.78 17.64 -34.59
N ALA A 2 -16.12 18.55 -35.51
CA ALA A 2 -15.24 18.87 -36.65
C ALA A 2 -13.97 19.68 -36.26
N ALA A 3 -14.01 20.44 -35.17
CA ALA A 3 -12.84 21.17 -34.66
C ALA A 3 -11.80 20.25 -33.98
N MET A 4 -12.22 19.11 -33.43
CA MET A 4 -11.35 18.16 -32.72
C MET A 4 -10.57 17.25 -33.69
N LYS A 5 -11.14 16.96 -34.88
CA LYS A 5 -10.44 16.25 -35.96
C LYS A 5 -9.37 17.10 -36.67
N LYS A 6 -9.50 18.43 -36.64
CA LYS A 6 -8.54 19.36 -37.27
C LYS A 6 -7.29 19.61 -36.42
N LEU A 7 -7.35 19.36 -35.12
CA LEU A 7 -6.17 19.44 -34.24
C LEU A 7 -5.26 18.21 -34.38
N LEU A 8 -5.83 17.05 -34.70
CA LEU A 8 -5.10 15.78 -34.84
C LEU A 8 -4.36 15.63 -36.18
N SER A 9 -4.66 16.44 -37.21
CA SER A 9 -4.04 16.31 -38.55
C SER A 9 -2.85 17.23 -38.80
N VAL A 10 -2.40 18.01 -37.80
CA VAL A 10 -1.31 19.00 -37.95
C VAL A 10 0.02 18.53 -37.36
N MET A 11 0.07 17.33 -36.74
CA MET A 11 1.31 16.76 -36.20
C MET A 11 1.97 15.68 -37.07
N ALA A 12 1.53 15.50 -38.32
CA ALA A 12 2.04 14.46 -39.20
C ALA A 12 2.77 15.03 -40.42
N VAL A 13 3.91 15.71 -40.24
CA VAL A 13 4.92 15.83 -41.32
C VAL A 13 6.33 16.05 -40.74
N LEU A 14 7.28 15.27 -41.26
CA LEU A 14 8.75 15.39 -41.23
C LEU A 14 9.49 14.65 -40.11
N VAL A 15 9.63 13.33 -40.26
CA VAL A 15 10.89 12.64 -39.93
C VAL A 15 11.36 11.90 -41.19
N PRO A 16 12.62 12.04 -41.64
CA PRO A 16 13.11 11.41 -42.86
C PRO A 16 13.13 9.89 -42.70
N THR A 17 12.63 9.17 -43.71
CA THR A 17 12.85 7.73 -43.87
C THR A 17 14.25 7.49 -44.42
N GLU A 18 15.23 7.38 -43.54
CA GLU A 18 16.39 6.54 -43.78
C GLU A 18 16.32 5.40 -42.76
N ALA A 19 15.89 4.23 -43.22
CA ALA A 19 16.00 3.01 -42.44
C ALA A 19 17.49 2.69 -42.31
N ALA A 20 18.10 3.12 -41.21
CA ALA A 20 19.38 2.56 -40.78
C ALA A 20 19.16 1.06 -40.55
N SER A 21 19.81 0.22 -41.35
CA SER A 21 19.81 -1.22 -41.19
C SER A 21 20.30 -1.57 -39.78
N CYS A 22 19.46 -2.25 -39.02
CA CYS A 22 19.73 -2.65 -37.64
C CYS A 22 20.85 -3.71 -37.59
N PRO A 23 21.91 -3.53 -36.78
CA PRO A 23 23.02 -4.47 -36.69
C PRO A 23 22.79 -5.46 -35.54
N TRP A 24 21.74 -6.28 -35.59
CA TRP A 24 21.63 -7.42 -34.65
C TRP A 24 22.16 -8.68 -35.32
N THR A 25 23.01 -9.41 -34.62
CA THR A 25 23.21 -10.85 -34.84
C THR A 25 22.12 -11.60 -34.07
N GLU A 26 21.43 -12.54 -34.71
CA GLU A 26 20.20 -13.24 -34.24
C GLU A 26 20.42 -14.16 -33.01
N ASP A 27 21.41 -13.92 -32.17
CA ASP A 27 21.95 -14.96 -31.27
C ASP A 27 21.36 -14.93 -29.84
N TRP A 28 21.02 -13.77 -29.27
CA TRP A 28 20.39 -13.62 -27.94
C TRP A 28 19.38 -12.46 -27.88
N GLU A 29 18.39 -12.53 -26.98
CA GLU A 29 17.29 -11.54 -26.88
C GLU A 29 17.60 -10.36 -25.95
N TRP A 30 18.56 -10.52 -25.04
CA TRP A 30 18.93 -9.51 -24.07
C TRP A 30 20.41 -9.55 -23.70
N GLU A 31 20.98 -8.36 -23.50
CA GLU A 31 22.32 -8.19 -22.96
C GLU A 31 22.38 -7.02 -21.98
N GLY A 32 23.19 -7.16 -20.93
CA GLY A 32 23.32 -6.12 -19.92
C GLY A 32 24.64 -6.19 -19.17
N VAL A 33 25.16 -5.02 -18.79
CA VAL A 33 26.38 -4.89 -17.99
C VAL A 33 26.07 -4.30 -16.62
N PHE A 34 26.73 -4.84 -15.60
CA PHE A 34 26.59 -4.48 -14.20
C PHE A 34 27.94 -4.18 -13.59
N HIS A 35 27.96 -3.19 -12.69
CA HIS A 35 29.12 -2.90 -11.87
C HIS A 35 28.96 -3.55 -10.49
N VAL A 36 29.92 -4.41 -10.11
CA VAL A 36 29.95 -5.08 -8.82
C VAL A 36 31.02 -4.43 -7.94
N HIS A 37 30.62 -3.51 -7.06
CA HIS A 37 31.52 -2.84 -6.11
C HIS A 37 32.11 -3.82 -5.09
N TYR A 38 31.24 -4.51 -4.36
CA TYR A 38 31.63 -5.44 -3.30
C TYR A 38 31.53 -6.87 -3.82
N GLY A 39 32.64 -7.60 -3.79
CA GLY A 39 32.70 -8.99 -4.23
C GLY A 39 31.87 -9.90 -3.32
N GLY A 40 31.55 -11.10 -3.80
CA GLY A 40 30.71 -12.04 -3.06
C GLY A 40 29.84 -12.88 -4.00
N VAL A 41 28.70 -13.32 -3.48
CA VAL A 41 27.75 -14.15 -4.23
C VAL A 41 26.60 -13.28 -4.76
N LEU A 42 26.44 -13.15 -6.07
CA LEU A 42 25.18 -12.63 -6.64
C LEU A 42 24.18 -13.78 -6.74
N THR A 43 22.89 -13.49 -6.65
CA THR A 43 21.82 -14.45 -6.89
C THR A 43 21.03 -14.02 -8.11
N TRP A 44 21.06 -14.85 -9.15
CA TRP A 44 20.16 -14.74 -10.30
C TRP A 44 18.84 -15.43 -9.98
N ILE A 45 17.72 -14.75 -10.20
CA ILE A 45 16.38 -15.21 -9.81
C ILE A 45 15.49 -15.33 -11.04
N ALA A 46 14.79 -16.45 -11.12
CA ALA A 46 13.68 -16.67 -12.04
C ALA A 46 12.48 -17.22 -11.26
N GLN A 47 11.29 -16.71 -11.53
CA GLN A 47 10.04 -17.14 -10.91
C GLN A 47 8.97 -17.43 -11.96
N LYS A 48 7.91 -18.08 -11.49
CA LYS A 48 6.68 -18.23 -12.27
C LYS A 48 5.94 -16.89 -12.37
N VAL A 49 5.56 -16.52 -13.58
CA VAL A 49 4.64 -15.42 -13.86
C VAL A 49 3.31 -16.05 -14.25
N ASP A 50 2.20 -15.62 -13.64
CA ASP A 50 0.86 -16.20 -13.85
C ASP A 50 0.80 -17.73 -13.66
N GLY A 51 1.61 -18.25 -12.74
CA GLY A 51 1.61 -19.67 -12.37
C GLY A 51 2.48 -20.59 -13.25
N ALA A 52 3.23 -20.06 -14.22
CA ALA A 52 4.19 -20.80 -15.03
C ALA A 52 5.50 -20.04 -15.27
N TYR A 53 6.60 -20.75 -15.52
CA TYR A 53 7.81 -20.12 -16.03
C TYR A 53 7.63 -19.79 -17.51
N ALA A 54 8.18 -18.66 -17.97
CA ALA A 54 8.09 -18.26 -19.38
C ALA A 54 8.73 -19.30 -20.32
N ALA A 55 9.75 -20.00 -19.86
CA ALA A 55 10.35 -21.18 -20.51
C ALA A 55 10.74 -22.24 -19.47
N ALA A 56 11.04 -23.47 -19.90
CA ALA A 56 11.52 -24.53 -19.01
C ALA A 56 13.01 -24.40 -18.62
N SER A 57 13.78 -23.73 -19.46
CA SER A 57 15.17 -23.37 -19.24
C SER A 57 15.52 -22.06 -19.98
N MET A 58 16.67 -21.48 -19.68
CA MET A 58 17.23 -20.32 -20.39
C MET A 58 18.74 -20.46 -20.52
N LYS A 59 19.30 -20.22 -21.71
CA LYS A 59 20.74 -20.08 -21.89
C LYS A 59 21.22 -18.70 -21.45
N MET A 60 22.36 -18.69 -20.77
CA MET A 60 23.02 -17.48 -20.31
C MET A 60 24.54 -17.60 -20.44
N VAL A 61 25.17 -16.57 -20.98
CA VAL A 61 26.63 -16.40 -20.98
C VAL A 61 27.00 -15.26 -20.04
N ILE A 62 27.94 -15.52 -19.13
CA ILE A 62 28.45 -14.52 -18.19
C ILE A 62 29.89 -14.18 -18.61
N ARG A 63 30.22 -12.90 -18.78
CA ARG A 63 31.57 -12.42 -19.11
C ARG A 63 32.01 -11.33 -18.15
N THR A 64 33.29 -11.27 -17.84
CA THR A 64 33.88 -10.08 -17.23
C THR A 64 34.27 -9.08 -18.32
N THR A 65 34.08 -7.78 -18.08
CA THR A 65 34.48 -6.71 -19.00
C THR A 65 35.35 -5.65 -18.32
N SER A 66 35.89 -4.70 -19.07
CA SER A 66 36.75 -3.62 -18.58
C SER A 66 35.98 -2.36 -18.15
N GLY A 67 34.65 -2.30 -18.36
CA GLY A 67 33.83 -1.18 -17.94
C GLY A 67 32.33 -1.44 -18.01
N SER A 68 31.57 -0.83 -17.11
CA SER A 68 30.10 -0.84 -17.04
C SER A 68 29.45 0.18 -17.98
N SER A 69 29.78 0.11 -19.27
CA SER A 69 29.27 1.03 -20.30
C SER A 69 28.89 0.29 -21.57
N LYS A 70 28.20 0.97 -22.50
CA LYS A 70 27.95 0.47 -23.86
C LYS A 70 29.22 -0.11 -24.50
N SER A 71 30.32 0.65 -24.48
CA SER A 71 31.60 0.19 -25.05
C SER A 71 32.20 -1.03 -24.34
N GLY A 72 31.93 -1.20 -23.04
CA GLY A 72 32.36 -2.40 -22.30
C GLY A 72 31.50 -3.61 -22.63
N LEU A 73 30.20 -3.42 -22.88
CA LEU A 73 29.30 -4.48 -23.33
C LEU A 73 29.67 -4.93 -24.75
N GLU A 74 29.85 -3.99 -25.68
CA GLU A 74 30.30 -4.24 -27.08
C GLU A 74 31.65 -4.97 -27.12
N ALA A 75 32.57 -4.65 -26.22
CA ALA A 75 33.87 -5.32 -26.13
C ALA A 75 33.76 -6.80 -25.68
N ALA A 76 32.69 -7.17 -24.98
CA ALA A 76 32.45 -8.53 -24.51
C ALA A 76 31.69 -9.41 -25.52
N GLU A 77 30.95 -8.82 -26.46
CA GLU A 77 30.08 -9.51 -27.43
C GLU A 77 30.82 -10.58 -28.25
N SER A 78 31.98 -10.26 -28.82
CA SER A 78 32.70 -11.22 -29.67
C SER A 78 33.12 -12.49 -28.91
N ALA A 79 33.52 -12.35 -27.65
CA ALA A 79 33.87 -13.49 -26.79
C ALA A 79 32.60 -14.23 -26.33
N ALA A 80 31.55 -13.50 -25.98
CA ALA A 80 30.26 -14.07 -25.62
C ALA A 80 29.68 -14.90 -26.76
N LEU A 81 29.77 -14.43 -28.01
CA LEU A 81 29.32 -15.15 -29.20
C LEU A 81 30.10 -16.44 -29.45
N SER A 82 31.40 -16.45 -29.15
CA SER A 82 32.19 -17.68 -29.20
C SER A 82 31.73 -18.70 -28.16
N ASP A 83 31.43 -18.25 -26.94
CA ASP A 83 30.92 -19.11 -25.87
C ASP A 83 29.48 -19.58 -26.15
N TRP A 84 28.66 -18.71 -26.76
CA TRP A 84 27.27 -18.95 -27.16
C TRP A 84 27.14 -20.06 -28.22
N ASN A 85 28.08 -20.11 -29.16
CA ASN A 85 28.16 -21.16 -30.17
C ASN A 85 28.85 -22.45 -29.67
N GLY A 86 29.29 -22.44 -28.41
CA GLY A 86 29.96 -23.56 -27.75
C GLY A 86 28.99 -24.49 -27.01
N ASN A 87 29.51 -25.14 -25.96
CA ASN A 87 28.72 -26.01 -25.10
C ASN A 87 28.27 -25.26 -23.84
N PHE A 88 27.01 -25.46 -23.45
CA PHE A 88 26.46 -24.93 -22.22
C PHE A 88 26.53 -25.97 -21.09
N THR A 89 26.89 -25.51 -19.89
CA THR A 89 26.83 -26.34 -18.68
C THR A 89 25.43 -26.27 -18.10
N THR A 90 24.73 -27.41 -18.03
CA THR A 90 23.39 -27.47 -17.42
C THR A 90 23.48 -27.29 -15.91
N VAL A 91 22.69 -26.37 -15.36
CA VAL A 91 22.65 -26.01 -13.94
C VAL A 91 21.20 -25.99 -13.45
N ASN A 92 21.01 -26.34 -12.17
CA ASN A 92 19.70 -26.45 -11.54
C ASN A 92 19.58 -25.47 -10.35
N ASN A 93 18.39 -25.42 -9.76
CA ASN A 93 18.09 -24.58 -8.61
C ASN A 93 19.11 -24.74 -7.47
N GLY A 94 19.70 -23.62 -7.06
CA GLY A 94 20.69 -23.52 -5.98
C GLY A 94 22.15 -23.67 -6.42
N ASP A 95 22.42 -24.05 -7.68
CA ASP A 95 23.78 -24.24 -8.19
C ASP A 95 24.55 -22.92 -8.29
N THR A 96 25.88 -23.03 -8.22
CA THR A 96 26.79 -21.90 -8.31
C THR A 96 27.44 -21.80 -9.69
N LEU A 97 27.28 -20.64 -10.31
CA LEU A 97 27.85 -20.18 -11.56
C LEU A 97 29.12 -19.37 -11.29
N SER A 98 29.98 -19.33 -12.29
CA SER A 98 31.21 -18.52 -12.32
C SER A 98 31.27 -17.68 -13.59
N PRO A 99 31.79 -16.43 -13.53
CA PRO A 99 32.01 -15.60 -14.71
C PRO A 99 32.88 -16.29 -15.77
N ASN A 100 32.79 -15.80 -17.01
CA ASN A 100 33.50 -16.31 -18.19
C ASN A 100 33.12 -17.75 -18.58
N ASN A 101 31.84 -18.08 -18.47
CA ASN A 101 31.28 -19.40 -18.79
C ASN A 101 29.87 -19.29 -19.37
N ALA A 102 29.40 -20.37 -20.00
CA ALA A 102 28.07 -20.52 -20.59
C ALA A 102 27.24 -21.57 -19.83
N TYR A 103 26.00 -21.24 -19.49
CA TYR A 103 25.10 -22.07 -18.68
C TYR A 103 23.72 -22.25 -19.30
N GLU A 104 23.19 -23.46 -19.25
CA GLU A 104 21.78 -23.74 -19.51
C GLU A 104 21.07 -23.88 -18.16
N MET A 105 20.27 -22.88 -17.84
CA MET A 105 19.63 -22.73 -16.53
C MET A 105 18.28 -23.43 -16.55
N VAL A 106 18.16 -24.57 -15.88
CA VAL A 106 16.91 -25.34 -15.83
C VAL A 106 16.05 -24.86 -14.67
N PHE A 107 14.81 -24.45 -14.96
CA PHE A 107 13.90 -23.92 -13.95
C PHE A 107 13.12 -25.03 -13.23
N ASP A 108 13.07 -24.95 -11.91
CA ASP A 108 12.39 -25.93 -11.06
C ASP A 108 10.88 -25.73 -11.11
N THR A 109 10.22 -26.51 -11.97
CA THR A 109 8.76 -26.49 -12.14
C THR A 109 7.97 -26.87 -10.87
N THR A 110 8.59 -27.46 -9.86
CA THR A 110 7.95 -27.79 -8.59
C THR A 110 7.99 -26.64 -7.59
N SER A 111 8.91 -25.67 -7.78
CA SER A 111 9.00 -24.43 -7.04
C SER A 111 8.31 -23.28 -7.78
N TRP A 112 7.96 -22.22 -7.07
CA TRP A 112 7.52 -20.96 -7.69
C TRP A 112 8.69 -20.03 -8.02
N VAL A 113 9.89 -20.33 -7.49
CA VAL A 113 11.14 -19.58 -7.69
C VAL A 113 12.33 -20.52 -7.86
N THR A 114 13.24 -20.19 -8.76
CA THR A 114 14.52 -20.85 -9.03
C THR A 114 15.63 -19.82 -8.88
N MET A 115 16.68 -20.17 -8.15
CA MET A 115 17.79 -19.26 -7.83
C MET A 115 19.11 -19.89 -8.26
N PHE A 116 20.01 -19.07 -8.83
CA PHE A 116 21.36 -19.48 -9.19
C PHE A 116 22.36 -18.53 -8.55
N LYS A 117 23.39 -19.07 -7.92
CA LYS A 117 24.42 -18.26 -7.24
C LYS A 117 25.52 -17.94 -8.23
N ILE A 118 26.12 -16.75 -8.20
CA ILE A 118 27.22 -16.37 -9.08
C ILE A 118 28.34 -15.83 -8.19
N ASN A 119 29.48 -16.52 -8.18
CA ASN A 119 30.64 -16.08 -7.40
C ASN A 119 31.44 -15.03 -8.17
N VAL A 120 31.59 -13.83 -7.60
CA VAL A 120 32.22 -12.69 -8.28
C VAL A 120 33.28 -12.05 -7.38
N PRO A 121 34.50 -11.78 -7.89
CA PRO A 121 35.47 -10.94 -7.19
C PRO A 121 34.95 -9.50 -6.97
N PRO A 122 35.49 -8.75 -5.98
CA PRO A 122 35.16 -7.33 -5.81
C PRO A 122 35.63 -6.50 -7.01
N GLU A 123 34.99 -5.36 -7.23
CA GLU A 123 35.28 -4.40 -8.30
C GLU A 123 35.31 -5.06 -9.70
N THR A 124 34.29 -5.87 -9.98
CA THR A 124 34.17 -6.62 -11.25
C THR A 124 33.02 -6.08 -12.09
N GLU A 125 33.29 -5.86 -13.37
CA GLU A 125 32.27 -5.53 -14.36
C GLU A 125 31.77 -6.83 -15.00
N LEU A 126 30.48 -7.10 -14.90
CA LEU A 126 29.86 -8.30 -15.44
C LEU A 126 28.92 -7.98 -16.57
N ALA A 127 29.14 -8.61 -17.72
CA ALA A 127 28.22 -8.64 -18.84
C ALA A 127 27.48 -9.97 -18.88
N PHE A 128 26.17 -9.90 -19.09
CA PHE A 128 25.28 -11.05 -19.23
C PHE A 128 24.65 -11.00 -20.61
N PHE A 129 24.55 -12.16 -21.25
CA PHE A 129 23.89 -12.37 -22.54
C PHE A 129 22.89 -13.50 -22.34
N CYS A 130 21.61 -13.25 -22.59
CA CYS A 130 20.51 -14.13 -22.22
C CYS A 130 19.63 -14.48 -23.42
N GLU A 131 19.22 -15.75 -23.49
CA GLU A 131 18.36 -16.27 -24.57
C GLU A 131 16.99 -15.63 -24.53
N HIS A 132 16.55 -15.24 -23.33
CA HIS A 132 15.30 -14.53 -23.10
C HIS A 132 15.53 -13.25 -22.30
N VAL A 133 14.56 -12.34 -22.38
CA VAL A 133 14.60 -11.11 -21.59
C VAL A 133 14.36 -11.45 -20.12
N PRO A 134 15.29 -11.14 -19.19
CA PRO A 134 15.18 -11.57 -17.79
C PRO A 134 13.88 -11.13 -17.09
N SER A 135 13.29 -10.00 -17.52
CA SER A 135 12.01 -9.50 -17.01
C SER A 135 10.82 -10.42 -17.30
N GLU A 136 10.91 -11.35 -18.25
CA GLU A 136 9.86 -12.34 -18.51
C GLU A 136 9.78 -13.41 -17.41
N PHE A 137 10.87 -13.59 -16.66
CA PHE A 137 11.01 -14.55 -15.59
C PHE A 137 10.88 -13.89 -14.21
N VAL A 138 10.53 -12.61 -14.15
CA VAL A 138 10.28 -11.91 -12.88
C VAL A 138 9.04 -11.03 -13.01
N SER A 139 8.14 -11.13 -12.03
CA SER A 139 6.93 -10.32 -11.95
C SER A 139 6.76 -9.81 -10.52
N GLY A 140 5.87 -8.85 -10.29
CA GLY A 140 5.55 -8.38 -8.94
C GLY A 140 6.75 -7.81 -8.16
N GLY A 141 7.66 -7.11 -8.83
CA GLY A 141 8.78 -6.39 -8.18
C GLY A 141 10.02 -7.22 -7.85
N PHE A 142 10.06 -8.50 -8.21
CA PHE A 142 11.28 -9.32 -8.15
C PHE A 142 12.31 -8.81 -9.17
N ASN A 143 13.58 -8.80 -8.76
CA ASN A 143 14.69 -8.49 -9.65
C ASN A 143 15.43 -9.77 -9.98
N TYR A 144 15.78 -9.92 -11.26
CA TYR A 144 16.46 -11.11 -11.75
C TYR A 144 17.91 -11.21 -11.27
N LEU A 145 18.48 -10.16 -10.68
CA LEU A 145 19.83 -10.17 -10.11
C LEU A 145 19.90 -9.36 -8.81
N ILE A 146 20.31 -10.02 -7.73
CA ILE A 146 20.54 -9.42 -6.41
C ILE A 146 21.92 -9.80 -5.87
N SER A 147 22.48 -9.02 -4.95
CA SER A 147 23.71 -9.37 -4.24
C SER A 147 23.43 -10.29 -3.04
N GLU A 148 24.49 -10.80 -2.42
CA GLU A 148 24.44 -11.59 -1.18
C GLU A 148 23.73 -10.86 -0.03
N ALA A 149 23.85 -9.52 -0.01
CA ALA A 149 23.17 -8.65 0.94
C ALA A 149 21.72 -8.31 0.56
N GLY A 150 21.17 -8.95 -0.49
CA GLY A 150 19.82 -8.69 -1.00
C GLY A 150 19.68 -7.37 -1.78
N LYS A 151 20.80 -6.70 -2.12
CA LYS A 151 20.77 -5.46 -2.92
C LYS A 151 20.43 -5.79 -4.37
N VAL A 152 19.43 -5.12 -4.93
CA VAL A 152 19.12 -5.23 -6.36
C VAL A 152 20.29 -4.70 -7.18
N MET A 153 20.75 -5.50 -8.13
CA MET A 153 21.77 -5.09 -9.08
C MET A 153 21.08 -4.37 -10.25
N THR A 154 21.38 -3.09 -10.45
CA THR A 154 20.87 -2.33 -11.59
C THR A 154 21.84 -2.46 -12.76
N THR A 155 21.30 -2.63 -13.97
CA THR A 155 22.11 -2.58 -15.18
C THR A 155 22.70 -1.19 -15.33
N ALA A 156 24.01 -1.09 -15.50
CA ALA A 156 24.65 0.16 -15.88
C ALA A 156 24.35 0.54 -17.34
N TYR A 157 24.25 -0.47 -18.20
CA TYR A 157 23.75 -0.35 -19.57
C TYR A 157 23.14 -1.70 -19.98
N ASN A 158 22.07 -1.68 -20.77
CA ASN A 158 21.48 -2.90 -21.33
C ASN A 158 20.88 -2.62 -22.70
N VAL A 159 20.73 -3.68 -23.50
CA VAL A 159 19.96 -3.66 -24.72
C VAL A 159 19.07 -4.91 -24.80
N SER A 160 17.88 -4.72 -25.36
CA SER A 160 16.91 -5.79 -25.57
C SER A 160 16.33 -5.69 -26.97
N ALA A 161 15.96 -6.84 -27.53
CA ALA A 161 15.21 -6.93 -28.77
C ALA A 161 13.85 -6.19 -28.72
N LEU A 162 13.29 -5.93 -27.53
CA LEU A 162 12.02 -5.21 -27.34
C LEU A 162 12.15 -3.68 -27.35
N THR A 163 13.32 -3.11 -27.05
CA THR A 163 13.45 -1.66 -26.74
C THR A 163 14.25 -0.86 -27.78
N SER A 164 14.97 -1.52 -28.68
CA SER A 164 16.04 -0.88 -29.46
C SER A 164 15.66 -0.33 -30.85
N CYS A 165 14.41 0.09 -31.05
CA CYS A 165 14.04 0.96 -32.19
C CYS A 165 13.92 2.44 -31.84
N ASN A 166 14.08 2.83 -30.57
CA ASN A 166 14.18 4.23 -30.17
C ASN A 166 15.29 4.38 -29.13
N GLU A 167 16.37 5.06 -29.51
CA GLU A 167 17.37 5.56 -28.58
C GLU A 167 16.72 6.64 -27.70
N ASP A 168 16.38 6.28 -26.46
CA ASP A 168 16.53 7.10 -25.24
C ASP A 168 15.76 6.45 -24.08
N SER A 169 16.45 5.73 -23.20
CA SER A 169 15.92 5.46 -21.85
C SER A 169 17.03 5.14 -20.85
N GLY A 170 17.79 6.18 -20.49
CA GLY A 170 18.54 6.24 -19.24
C GLY A 170 17.86 7.22 -18.28
N ALA A 171 16.78 6.81 -17.61
CA ALA A 171 16.25 7.41 -16.38
C ALA A 171 15.06 6.57 -15.87
N GLN A 172 15.13 6.12 -14.61
CA GLN A 172 13.96 5.60 -13.90
C GLN A 172 12.85 6.65 -13.90
N SER A 173 11.67 6.27 -14.39
CA SER A 173 10.48 7.11 -14.37
C SER A 173 10.06 7.38 -12.92
N LYS A 174 10.18 8.63 -12.46
CA LYS A 174 9.36 9.12 -11.35
C LYS A 174 7.91 9.04 -11.81
N ASN A 175 7.08 8.28 -11.10
CA ASN A 175 5.67 8.13 -11.42
C ASN A 175 4.88 9.38 -10.97
N THR A 176 5.22 10.56 -11.51
CA THR A 176 4.54 11.85 -11.28
C THR A 176 3.13 11.91 -11.86
N ASP A 177 2.71 10.85 -12.55
CA ASP A 177 1.44 10.79 -13.28
C ASP A 177 0.26 10.37 -12.39
N LEU A 178 0.50 9.90 -11.15
CA LEU A 178 -0.53 9.34 -10.28
C LEU A 178 -1.19 10.32 -9.28
N ILE A 179 -0.79 11.59 -9.27
CA ILE A 179 -1.37 12.59 -8.37
C ILE A 179 -2.89 12.74 -8.58
N GLY A 180 -3.37 12.53 -9.81
CA GLY A 180 -4.78 12.52 -10.14
C GLY A 180 -5.54 11.43 -9.40
N GLU A 181 -5.03 10.19 -9.38
CA GLU A 181 -5.64 9.10 -8.61
C GLU A 181 -5.53 9.32 -7.10
N VAL A 182 -4.41 9.85 -6.59
CA VAL A 182 -4.25 10.13 -5.16
C VAL A 182 -5.31 11.13 -4.68
N LEU A 183 -5.49 12.23 -5.42
CA LEU A 183 -6.52 13.23 -5.12
C LEU A 183 -7.93 12.66 -5.27
N ALA A 184 -8.18 11.85 -6.29
CA ALA A 184 -9.49 11.24 -6.51
C ALA A 184 -9.84 10.25 -5.38
N ALA A 185 -8.93 9.34 -5.04
CA ALA A 185 -9.15 8.33 -4.02
C ALA A 185 -9.34 8.97 -2.63
N SER A 186 -8.45 9.88 -2.23
CA SER A 186 -8.55 10.59 -0.95
C SER A 186 -9.75 11.54 -0.87
N PHE A 187 -10.27 12.04 -1.98
CA PHE A 187 -11.52 12.80 -1.98
C PHE A 187 -12.73 11.88 -1.87
N VAL A 188 -12.74 10.74 -2.57
CA VAL A 188 -13.82 9.75 -2.52
C VAL A 188 -13.98 9.17 -1.11
N THR A 189 -12.90 9.01 -0.34
CA THR A 189 -12.96 8.59 1.07
C THR A 189 -13.67 9.59 1.98
N THR A 190 -13.81 10.85 1.58
CA THR A 190 -14.59 11.87 2.32
C THR A 190 -16.09 11.84 1.99
N LEU A 191 -16.51 11.19 0.91
CA LEU A 191 -17.91 11.14 0.50
C LEU A 191 -18.86 10.38 1.45
N PRO A 192 -18.43 9.40 2.26
CA PRO A 192 -19.26 8.81 3.31
C PRO A 192 -19.91 9.85 4.24
N THR A 193 -19.24 10.97 4.53
CA THR A 193 -19.81 12.12 5.28
C THR A 193 -21.07 12.67 4.63
N LEU A 194 -21.09 12.73 3.29
CA LEU A 194 -22.19 13.29 2.51
C LEU A 194 -23.28 12.23 2.22
N LEU A 195 -22.87 10.99 1.97
CA LEU A 195 -23.75 9.88 1.59
C LEU A 195 -24.46 9.23 2.79
N GLY A 196 -23.76 9.00 3.90
CA GLY A 196 -24.33 8.42 5.12
C GLY A 196 -25.46 9.27 5.68
N ILE A 197 -25.35 10.59 5.55
CA ILE A 197 -26.36 11.54 6.01
C ILE A 197 -27.56 11.62 5.05
N GLY A 198 -27.38 11.39 3.75
CA GLY A 198 -28.49 11.22 2.81
C GLY A 198 -29.37 10.02 3.17
N VAL A 199 -28.77 8.88 3.49
CA VAL A 199 -29.48 7.67 3.95
C VAL A 199 -30.21 7.92 5.27
N LEU A 200 -29.59 8.66 6.20
CA LEU A 200 -30.23 9.05 7.46
C LEU A 200 -31.37 10.06 7.29
N MET A 201 -31.25 11.04 6.40
CA MET A 201 -32.32 12.00 6.16
C MET A 201 -33.55 11.34 5.52
N PHE A 202 -33.36 10.35 4.64
CA PHE A 202 -34.46 9.56 4.07
C PHE A 202 -35.08 8.59 5.09
N THR A 203 -34.28 8.04 6.00
CA THR A 203 -34.77 7.10 7.01
C THR A 203 -35.34 7.82 8.25
N CYS A 204 -34.87 9.00 8.63
CA CYS A 204 -35.33 9.78 9.79
C CYS A 204 -36.77 10.31 9.70
N GLN A 205 -37.45 10.23 8.54
CA GLN A 205 -38.90 10.46 8.49
C GLN A 205 -39.72 9.29 9.08
N GLY A 206 -39.09 8.18 9.52
CA GLY A 206 -39.76 7.08 10.25
C GLY A 206 -38.86 6.03 10.95
N ALA A 207 -37.54 6.19 10.92
CA ALA A 207 -36.56 5.17 11.32
C ALA A 207 -35.59 5.60 12.44
N ALA A 208 -35.84 6.70 13.14
CA ALA A 208 -35.06 7.07 14.33
C ALA A 208 -34.97 5.93 15.36
N GLN A 209 -36.03 5.10 15.45
CA GLN A 209 -36.07 3.88 16.26
C GLN A 209 -35.08 2.78 15.83
N TYR A 210 -34.65 2.77 14.57
CA TYR A 210 -33.73 1.76 14.01
C TYR A 210 -32.29 2.25 13.93
N ALA A 211 -32.03 3.54 14.16
CA ALA A 211 -30.70 4.15 14.08
C ALA A 211 -29.68 3.47 15.00
N GLY A 212 -30.08 3.13 16.24
CA GLY A 212 -29.21 2.42 17.17
C GLY A 212 -28.84 1.00 16.72
N THR A 213 -29.79 0.26 16.14
CA THR A 213 -29.54 -1.09 15.61
C THR A 213 -28.71 -1.05 14.32
N PHE A 214 -28.97 -0.08 13.45
CA PHE A 214 -28.16 0.14 12.26
C PHE A 214 -26.71 0.44 12.64
N MET A 215 -26.49 1.36 13.58
CA MET A 215 -25.17 1.69 14.10
C MET A 215 -24.45 0.48 14.68
N HIS A 216 -25.16 -0.34 15.45
CA HIS A 216 -24.59 -1.55 16.03
C HIS A 216 -24.01 -2.50 14.98
N TYR A 217 -24.79 -2.78 13.94
CA TYR A 217 -24.40 -3.67 12.87
C TYR A 217 -23.37 -3.07 11.91
N SER A 218 -23.47 -1.77 11.61
CA SER A 218 -22.49 -1.08 10.75
C SER A 218 -21.13 -1.00 11.42
N ASN A 219 -21.06 -0.71 12.72
CA ASN A 219 -19.81 -0.69 13.48
C ASN A 219 -19.17 -2.08 13.55
N SER A 220 -19.98 -3.13 13.68
CA SER A 220 -19.50 -4.51 13.66
C SER A 220 -18.86 -4.88 12.31
N ALA A 221 -19.51 -4.52 11.20
CA ALA A 221 -18.96 -4.76 9.86
C ALA A 221 -17.67 -3.95 9.62
N ALA A 222 -17.68 -2.66 9.95
CA ALA A 222 -16.51 -1.79 9.80
C ALA A 222 -15.32 -2.23 10.66
N SER A 223 -15.56 -2.68 11.89
CA SER A 223 -14.53 -3.28 12.75
C SER A 223 -13.85 -4.46 12.04
N GLY A 224 -14.62 -5.35 11.40
CA GLY A 224 -14.09 -6.49 10.66
C GLY A 224 -13.24 -6.08 9.46
N VAL A 225 -13.71 -5.08 8.70
CA VAL A 225 -12.98 -4.53 7.55
C VAL A 225 -11.64 -3.95 7.99
N ILE A 226 -11.64 -2.99 8.92
CA ILE A 226 -10.41 -2.27 9.27
C ILE A 226 -9.41 -3.16 10.04
N PHE A 227 -9.90 -4.12 10.82
CA PHE A 227 -9.07 -5.18 11.40
C PHE A 227 -8.36 -5.97 10.30
N SER A 228 -9.09 -6.36 9.25
CA SER A 228 -8.55 -7.07 8.09
C SER A 228 -7.55 -6.22 7.31
N VAL A 229 -7.81 -4.92 7.10
CA VAL A 229 -6.84 -4.00 6.47
C VAL A 229 -5.53 -3.98 7.26
N SER A 230 -5.62 -3.79 8.58
CA SER A 230 -4.45 -3.73 9.45
C SER A 230 -3.63 -5.02 9.37
N VAL A 231 -4.26 -6.17 9.58
CA VAL A 231 -3.59 -7.48 9.70
C VAL A 231 -3.07 -8.01 8.37
N PHE A 232 -3.83 -7.84 7.28
CA PHE A 232 -3.51 -8.48 6.01
C PHE A 232 -2.92 -7.55 4.94
N LEU A 233 -3.03 -6.23 5.06
CA LEU A 233 -2.54 -5.28 4.04
C LEU A 233 -1.52 -4.25 4.55
N LEU A 234 -1.50 -3.91 5.84
CA LEU A 234 -0.57 -2.91 6.34
C LEU A 234 0.58 -3.57 7.10
N MET A 235 0.29 -4.55 7.95
CA MET A 235 1.31 -5.26 8.72
C MET A 235 2.34 -6.00 7.86
N PRO A 236 1.95 -6.85 6.88
CA PRO A 236 2.93 -7.56 6.05
C PRO A 236 3.77 -6.62 5.18
N GLU A 237 3.12 -5.62 4.56
CA GLU A 237 3.72 -4.65 3.64
C GLU A 237 4.73 -3.77 4.36
N SER A 238 4.35 -3.25 5.53
CA SER A 238 5.25 -2.47 6.38
C SER A 238 6.43 -3.29 6.87
N TYR A 239 6.22 -4.55 7.24
CA TYR A 239 7.31 -5.42 7.69
C TYR A 239 8.33 -5.65 6.57
N LEU A 240 7.87 -5.99 5.38
CA LEU A 240 8.72 -6.19 4.20
C LEU A 240 9.52 -4.93 3.85
N MET A 241 8.90 -3.75 3.90
CA MET A 241 9.58 -2.46 3.66
C MET A 241 10.62 -2.10 4.72
N MET A 242 10.41 -2.51 5.97
CA MET A 242 11.29 -2.16 7.09
C MET A 242 12.47 -3.12 7.26
N MET A 243 12.48 -4.26 6.55
CA MET A 243 13.54 -5.27 6.57
C MET A 243 14.82 -4.87 5.83
N GLY A 244 14.79 -3.81 4.99
CA GLY A 244 15.94 -3.37 4.19
C GLY A 244 17.22 -3.18 5.01
N GLY A 245 18.24 -4.00 4.75
CA GLY A 245 19.59 -3.88 5.33
C GLY A 245 19.69 -4.08 6.86
N LYS A 246 18.68 -4.67 7.51
CA LYS A 246 18.63 -4.92 8.96
C LYS A 246 18.52 -6.41 9.28
N SER A 247 18.91 -6.80 10.50
CA SER A 247 18.71 -8.15 10.98
C SER A 247 17.22 -8.35 11.20
N GLU A 248 16.75 -9.58 11.06
CA GLU A 248 15.36 -9.93 11.33
C GLU A 248 14.90 -9.42 12.72
N SER A 249 15.76 -9.56 13.73
CA SER A 249 15.49 -9.08 15.09
C SER A 249 15.39 -7.55 15.20
N ALA A 250 16.25 -6.81 14.49
CA ALA A 250 16.21 -5.35 14.49
C ALA A 250 15.04 -4.80 13.67
N ALA A 251 14.74 -5.42 12.52
CA ALA A 251 13.58 -5.11 11.70
C ALA A 251 12.29 -5.38 12.46
N ALA A 252 12.15 -6.56 13.10
CA ALA A 252 10.99 -6.90 13.92
C ALA A 252 10.82 -5.96 15.13
N ALA A 253 11.92 -5.59 15.80
CA ALA A 253 11.87 -4.65 16.91
C ALA A 253 11.42 -3.25 16.46
N ALA A 254 11.95 -2.75 15.32
CA ALA A 254 11.56 -1.45 14.77
C ALA A 254 10.10 -1.46 14.29
N TRP A 255 9.71 -2.48 13.53
CA TRP A 255 8.34 -2.67 13.03
C TRP A 255 7.34 -2.80 14.18
N GLY A 256 7.62 -3.65 15.17
CA GLY A 256 6.79 -3.80 16.37
C GLY A 256 6.71 -2.52 17.19
N SER A 257 7.79 -1.74 17.28
CA SER A 257 7.77 -0.43 17.94
C SER A 257 6.89 0.58 17.21
N CYS A 258 6.91 0.58 15.87
CA CYS A 258 6.04 1.42 15.05
C CYS A 258 4.55 1.03 15.21
N LEU A 259 4.23 -0.26 15.22
CA LEU A 259 2.88 -0.74 15.53
C LEU A 259 2.40 -0.29 16.90
N LEU A 260 3.24 -0.46 17.93
CA LEU A 260 2.94 -0.01 19.29
C LEU A 260 2.78 1.50 19.36
N ALA A 261 3.60 2.27 18.64
CA ALA A 261 3.47 3.72 18.55
C ALA A 261 2.12 4.12 17.95
N GLY A 262 1.69 3.48 16.86
CA GLY A 262 0.36 3.68 16.27
C GLY A 262 -0.78 3.40 17.24
N TRP A 263 -0.72 2.27 17.94
CA TRP A 263 -1.69 1.93 18.98
C TRP A 263 -1.72 2.97 20.12
N LEU A 264 -0.55 3.43 20.57
CA LEU A 264 -0.43 4.46 21.61
C LEU A 264 -0.95 5.82 21.14
N ILE A 265 -0.79 6.17 19.87
CA ILE A 265 -1.38 7.39 19.29
C ILE A 265 -2.90 7.38 19.47
N GLY A 266 -3.56 6.25 19.17
CA GLY A 266 -5.00 6.09 19.41
C GLY A 266 -5.38 6.35 20.88
N ILE A 267 -4.63 5.78 21.81
CA ILE A 267 -4.82 6.02 23.26
C ILE A 267 -4.61 7.50 23.60
N MET A 268 -3.56 8.14 23.08
CA MET A 268 -3.24 9.54 23.36
C MET A 268 -4.34 10.47 22.85
N VAL A 269 -4.83 10.25 21.63
CA VAL A 269 -5.96 11.01 21.05
C VAL A 269 -7.19 10.87 21.94
N HIS A 270 -7.50 9.67 22.42
CA HIS A 270 -8.60 9.43 23.34
C HIS A 270 -8.42 10.18 24.68
N GLN A 271 -7.23 10.12 25.28
CA GLN A 271 -6.91 10.79 26.55
C GLN A 271 -6.97 12.32 26.43
N ILE A 272 -6.37 12.88 25.37
CA ILE A 272 -6.42 14.32 25.09
C ILE A 272 -7.86 14.77 24.92
N SER A 273 -8.66 14.00 24.17
CA SER A 273 -10.09 14.28 23.98
C SER A 273 -10.85 14.29 25.31
N HIS A 274 -10.51 13.41 26.25
CA HIS A 274 -11.09 13.42 27.59
C HIS A 274 -10.64 14.63 28.42
N LEU A 275 -9.37 15.01 28.36
CA LEU A 275 -8.84 16.19 29.08
C LEU A 275 -9.42 17.51 28.55
N LEU A 276 -9.73 17.58 27.26
CA LEU A 276 -10.35 18.75 26.63
C LEU A 276 -11.86 18.87 26.96
N LYS A 277 -12.52 17.80 27.42
CA LYS A 277 -13.88 17.87 27.94
C LYS A 277 -13.87 18.61 29.28
N LYS A 278 -14.27 19.89 29.27
CA LYS A 278 -14.73 20.56 30.49
C LYS A 278 -16.03 19.88 30.93
N GLU A 279 -15.98 19.06 31.97
CA GLU A 279 -17.20 18.72 32.71
C GLU A 279 -17.81 20.03 33.23
N LYS A 280 -18.92 20.45 32.63
CA LYS A 280 -19.81 21.37 33.33
C LYS A 280 -20.49 20.56 34.41
N ALA A 281 -20.20 20.86 35.67
CA ALA A 281 -21.01 20.43 36.78
C ALA A 281 -22.47 20.77 36.46
N VAL A 282 -23.33 19.76 36.40
CA VAL A 282 -24.78 19.97 36.35
C VAL A 282 -25.14 20.64 37.67
N PRO A 283 -25.70 21.87 37.68
CA PRO A 283 -26.20 22.45 38.91
C PRO A 283 -27.35 21.57 39.39
N GLU A 284 -27.17 20.93 40.53
CA GLU A 284 -28.20 20.24 41.30
C GLU A 284 -29.12 21.29 41.92
N ASP A 285 -29.88 22.02 41.08
CA ASP A 285 -30.96 22.87 41.55
C ASP A 285 -31.89 23.25 40.38
N THR A 286 -32.93 22.45 40.19
CA THR A 286 -34.25 22.89 39.67
C THR A 286 -35.26 21.77 39.88
N ALA A 287 -35.48 21.42 41.15
CA ALA A 287 -36.71 20.76 41.55
C ALA A 287 -37.79 21.83 41.74
N VAL A 288 -38.63 22.14 40.73
CA VAL A 288 -39.96 22.75 40.97
C VAL A 288 -40.99 22.40 39.87
N ALA A 289 -42.02 21.68 40.31
CA ALA A 289 -43.46 21.70 39.99
C ALA A 289 -44.03 21.40 38.57
N ASN A 290 -44.84 20.34 38.56
CA ASN A 290 -46.11 20.06 37.85
C ASN A 290 -46.69 21.11 36.88
N VAL A 291 -47.11 20.66 35.68
CA VAL A 291 -48.46 20.87 35.11
C VAL A 291 -48.79 19.70 34.15
N GLU A 292 -49.86 18.95 34.46
CA GLU A 292 -50.59 18.12 33.48
C GLU A 292 -51.37 19.03 32.54
N THR A 293 -51.24 18.83 31.22
CA THR A 293 -52.32 18.99 30.21
C THR A 293 -51.78 18.52 28.85
N GLY A 294 -52.66 17.88 28.08
CA GLY A 294 -52.36 17.09 26.90
C GLY A 294 -51.75 17.83 25.70
N GLU A 295 -51.41 17.00 24.71
CA GLU A 295 -50.81 17.29 23.41
C GLU A 295 -49.44 18.00 23.46
N LYS A 296 -48.38 17.22 23.23
CA LYS A 296 -47.10 17.73 22.79
C LYS A 296 -46.65 16.96 21.55
N THR A 297 -46.80 17.59 20.39
CA THR A 297 -45.75 17.54 19.36
C THR A 297 -44.44 17.88 20.06
N GLU A 298 -43.51 16.93 20.15
CA GLU A 298 -42.13 17.20 20.51
C GLU A 298 -41.54 18.13 19.45
N GLU A 299 -41.66 19.44 19.66
CA GLU A 299 -40.80 20.40 18.99
C GLU A 299 -39.37 20.05 19.37
N LEU A 300 -38.57 19.73 18.35
CA LEU A 300 -37.13 19.53 18.44
C LEU A 300 -36.50 20.81 19.03
N GLN A 301 -36.37 20.87 20.36
CA GLN A 301 -35.79 22.02 21.05
C GLN A 301 -34.28 22.06 20.75
N VAL A 302 -33.91 22.74 19.69
CA VAL A 302 -32.50 23.06 19.38
C VAL A 302 -31.96 23.87 20.56
N PRO A 303 -30.89 23.41 21.25
CA PRO A 303 -30.28 24.17 22.34
C PRO A 303 -29.97 25.59 21.89
N LYS A 304 -30.32 26.60 22.71
CA LYS A 304 -30.14 28.04 22.38
C LYS A 304 -28.69 28.45 22.11
N LYS A 305 -27.71 27.60 22.46
CA LYS A 305 -26.29 27.73 22.10
C LYS A 305 -25.71 26.33 21.84
N VAL A 306 -24.89 26.23 20.79
CA VAL A 306 -24.10 25.02 20.47
C VAL A 306 -23.13 24.73 21.62
N ASP A 307 -23.11 23.50 22.11
CA ASP A 307 -22.17 23.05 23.14
C ASP A 307 -20.85 22.60 22.50
N TRP A 308 -19.96 23.57 22.31
CA TRP A 308 -18.64 23.33 21.70
C TRP A 308 -17.75 22.36 22.51
N SER A 309 -18.00 22.17 23.81
CA SER A 309 -17.29 21.16 24.62
C SER A 309 -17.56 19.72 24.16
N ALA A 310 -18.75 19.44 23.61
CA ALA A 310 -19.07 18.14 23.03
C ALA A 310 -18.51 18.00 21.60
N ALA A 311 -18.41 19.11 20.86
CA ALA A 311 -18.06 19.11 19.45
C ALA A 311 -16.56 19.16 19.14
N ILE A 312 -15.81 19.99 19.89
CA ILE A 312 -14.38 20.23 19.64
C ILE A 312 -13.56 18.92 19.70
N PRO A 313 -13.73 18.04 20.70
CA PRO A 313 -12.95 16.81 20.77
C PRO A 313 -13.25 15.85 19.62
N VAL A 314 -14.52 15.76 19.19
CA VAL A 314 -14.94 14.92 18.07
C VAL A 314 -14.31 15.41 16.78
N PHE A 315 -14.48 16.68 16.45
CA PHE A 315 -13.92 17.29 15.24
C PHE A 315 -12.39 17.12 15.15
N TRP A 316 -11.66 17.38 16.23
CA TRP A 316 -10.19 17.27 16.20
C TRP A 316 -9.69 15.83 16.22
N GLY A 317 -10.39 14.93 16.91
CA GLY A 317 -10.07 13.50 16.88
C GLY A 317 -10.21 12.96 15.46
N ASP A 318 -11.35 13.24 14.83
CA ASP A 318 -11.66 12.82 13.47
C ASP A 318 -10.72 13.47 12.43
N PHE A 319 -10.35 14.74 12.61
CA PHE A 319 -9.40 15.42 11.71
C PHE A 319 -8.00 14.78 11.74
N ILE A 320 -7.53 14.39 12.92
CA ILE A 320 -6.20 13.75 13.05
C ILE A 320 -6.23 12.31 12.53
N HIS A 321 -7.33 11.60 12.76
CA HIS A 321 -7.55 10.27 12.20
C HIS A 321 -7.51 10.33 10.68
N ASN A 322 -8.31 11.19 10.07
CA ASN A 322 -8.40 11.35 8.62
C ASN A 322 -7.05 11.70 7.98
N ILE A 323 -6.20 12.53 8.62
CA ILE A 323 -4.81 12.73 8.15
C ILE A 323 -4.04 11.41 8.09
N SER A 324 -4.18 10.56 9.11
CA SER A 324 -3.49 9.26 9.17
C SER A 324 -3.95 8.36 8.01
N ASP A 325 -5.25 8.28 7.76
CA ASP A 325 -5.84 7.56 6.63
C ASP A 325 -5.31 8.05 5.29
N GLY A 326 -5.26 9.37 5.15
CA GLY A 326 -4.65 10.04 4.02
C GLY A 326 -3.20 9.61 3.83
N MET A 327 -2.38 9.65 4.88
CA MET A 327 -0.97 9.30 4.80
C MET A 327 -0.74 7.85 4.37
N VAL A 328 -1.50 6.90 4.94
CA VAL A 328 -1.42 5.49 4.54
C VAL A 328 -1.80 5.33 3.07
N LEU A 329 -2.85 6.02 2.62
CA LEU A 329 -3.30 5.99 1.22
C LEU A 329 -2.26 6.61 0.26
N GLY A 330 -1.66 7.74 0.63
CA GLY A 330 -0.63 8.40 -0.17
C GLY A 330 0.64 7.55 -0.32
N PHE A 331 1.11 6.92 0.76
CA PHE A 331 2.22 5.98 0.68
C PHE A 331 1.87 4.73 -0.11
N ALA A 332 0.62 4.25 -0.03
CA ALA A 332 0.16 3.13 -0.83
C ALA A 332 0.20 3.43 -2.34
N PHE A 333 -0.29 4.59 -2.78
CA PHE A 333 -0.17 5.00 -4.18
C PHE A 333 1.28 5.18 -4.63
N TYR A 334 2.15 5.68 -3.73
CA TYR A 334 3.55 5.86 -4.03
C TYR A 334 4.31 4.53 -4.15
N ALA A 335 4.04 3.57 -3.27
CA ALA A 335 4.91 2.41 -3.05
C ALA A 335 4.30 1.05 -3.40
N CYS A 336 2.97 0.96 -3.55
CA CYS A 336 2.23 -0.30 -3.72
C CYS A 336 1.47 -0.42 -5.04
N GLY A 337 1.45 0.64 -5.85
CA GLY A 337 0.68 0.69 -7.10
C GLY A 337 -0.80 1.02 -6.92
N THR A 338 -1.47 1.35 -8.03
CA THR A 338 -2.84 1.87 -8.04
C THR A 338 -3.88 0.83 -7.60
N GLY A 339 -3.71 -0.44 -8.00
CA GLY A 339 -4.64 -1.52 -7.64
C GLY A 339 -4.72 -1.74 -6.13
N PHE A 340 -3.57 -1.82 -5.45
CA PHE A 340 -3.50 -1.92 -3.99
C PHE A 340 -4.10 -0.67 -3.31
N ALA A 341 -3.71 0.52 -3.78
CA ALA A 341 -4.16 1.76 -3.16
C ALA A 341 -5.68 1.97 -3.24
N TRP A 342 -6.33 1.58 -4.36
CA TRP A 342 -7.80 1.62 -4.47
C TRP A 342 -8.50 0.59 -3.57
N LYS A 343 -7.90 -0.58 -3.37
CA LYS A 343 -8.40 -1.59 -2.41
C LYS A 343 -8.35 -1.04 -0.98
N LEU A 344 -7.22 -0.42 -0.60
CA LEU A 344 -7.06 0.27 0.67
C LEU A 344 -8.08 1.40 0.85
N ALA A 345 -8.29 2.23 -0.18
CA ALA A 345 -9.31 3.29 -0.16
C ALA A 345 -10.72 2.73 0.11
N GLY A 346 -11.06 1.56 -0.45
CA GLY A 346 -12.30 0.86 -0.14
C GLY A 346 -12.42 0.47 1.32
N GLY A 347 -11.34 -0.01 1.94
CA GLY A 347 -11.26 -0.29 3.37
C GLY A 347 -11.42 0.96 4.24
N ILE A 348 -10.85 2.10 3.79
CA ILE A 348 -11.03 3.40 4.43
C ILE A 348 -12.51 3.82 4.41
N ILE A 349 -13.11 3.88 3.22
CA ILE A 349 -14.53 4.24 3.02
C ILE A 349 -15.46 3.43 3.91
N ALA A 350 -15.20 2.13 4.04
CA ALA A 350 -16.05 1.22 4.78
C ALA A 350 -16.08 1.48 6.29
N HIS A 351 -14.99 2.01 6.88
CA HIS A 351 -14.96 2.35 8.30
C HIS A 351 -15.26 3.83 8.58
N GLU A 352 -14.99 4.72 7.61
CA GLU A 352 -15.40 6.12 7.66
C GLU A 352 -16.92 6.29 7.70
N LEU A 353 -17.69 5.47 6.97
CA LEU A 353 -19.15 5.57 6.95
C LEU A 353 -19.81 5.48 8.36
N PRO A 354 -19.53 4.45 9.18
CA PRO A 354 -20.04 4.38 10.54
C PRO A 354 -19.49 5.49 11.47
N GLN A 355 -18.19 5.83 11.35
CA GLN A 355 -17.55 6.85 12.19
C GLN A 355 -18.19 8.22 11.99
N GLU A 356 -18.33 8.63 10.74
CA GLU A 356 -18.91 9.92 10.36
C GLU A 356 -20.38 10.03 10.79
N LEU A 357 -21.12 8.93 10.75
CA LEU A 357 -22.47 8.89 11.30
C LEU A 357 -22.47 9.03 12.83
N ALA A 358 -21.56 8.40 13.56
CA ALA A 358 -21.44 8.56 15.01
C ALA A 358 -21.15 10.02 15.39
N ASP A 359 -20.24 10.67 14.66
CA ASP A 359 -19.84 12.06 14.88
C ASP A 359 -20.98 13.02 14.59
N PHE A 360 -21.68 12.80 13.48
CA PHE A 360 -22.91 13.52 13.16
C PHE A 360 -23.92 13.42 14.31
N TYR A 361 -24.15 12.23 14.85
CA TYR A 361 -25.08 12.01 15.97
C TYR A 361 -24.66 12.78 17.23
N VAL A 362 -23.35 12.85 17.52
CA VAL A 362 -22.83 13.67 18.63
C VAL A 362 -23.06 15.16 18.37
N PHE A 363 -22.82 15.64 17.15
CA PHE A 363 -23.04 17.05 16.80
C PHE A 363 -24.50 17.47 16.90
N ILE A 364 -25.44 16.67 16.41
CA ILE A 364 -26.87 17.03 16.49
C ILE A 364 -27.46 16.84 17.89
N ASN A 365 -27.15 15.73 18.58
CA ASN A 365 -27.85 15.36 19.82
C ASN A 365 -27.15 15.83 21.10
N LYS A 366 -25.81 15.86 21.11
CA LYS A 366 -25.05 16.31 22.30
C LYS A 366 -24.63 17.77 22.18
N ALA A 367 -24.09 18.17 21.01
CA ALA A 367 -23.66 19.55 20.80
C ALA A 367 -24.81 20.49 20.41
N GLY A 368 -25.98 19.96 20.04
CA GLY A 368 -27.16 20.77 19.70
C GLY A 368 -27.03 21.53 18.38
N MET A 369 -26.20 21.04 17.44
CA MET A 369 -26.01 21.67 16.15
C MET A 369 -27.16 21.39 15.19
N LYS A 370 -27.36 22.30 14.24
CA LYS A 370 -28.23 22.03 13.10
C LYS A 370 -27.57 21.00 12.20
N TRP A 371 -28.39 20.13 11.59
CA TRP A 371 -27.91 19.01 10.76
C TRP A 371 -26.92 19.44 9.67
N TYR A 372 -27.16 20.57 8.99
CA TYR A 372 -26.27 21.05 7.93
C TYR A 372 -24.92 21.56 8.46
N THR A 373 -24.89 22.06 9.70
CA THR A 373 -23.65 22.46 10.37
C THR A 373 -22.84 21.22 10.79
N ALA A 374 -23.53 20.18 11.27
CA ALA A 374 -22.89 18.90 11.60
C ALA A 374 -22.27 18.25 10.36
N VAL A 375 -23.04 18.12 9.26
CA VAL A 375 -22.53 17.62 7.97
C VAL A 375 -21.31 18.42 7.52
N PHE A 376 -21.38 19.75 7.58
CA PHE A 376 -20.29 20.60 7.13
C PHE A 376 -19.02 20.40 7.96
N LEU A 377 -19.14 20.30 9.29
CA LEU A 377 -17.97 20.08 10.14
C LEU A 377 -17.34 18.70 9.93
N ASN A 378 -18.14 17.65 9.79
CA ASN A 378 -17.67 16.31 9.40
C ASN A 378 -16.93 16.36 8.07
N PHE A 379 -17.54 16.95 7.03
CA PHE A 379 -16.91 17.05 5.72
C PHE A 379 -15.58 17.82 5.77
N ILE A 380 -15.50 18.91 6.53
CA ILE A 380 -14.26 19.68 6.73
C ILE A 380 -13.20 18.84 7.45
N SER A 381 -13.61 18.01 8.40
CA SER A 381 -12.73 17.05 9.08
C SER A 381 -12.20 15.99 8.11
N GLY A 382 -13.09 15.36 7.33
CA GLY A 382 -12.74 14.37 6.31
C GLY A 382 -11.80 14.88 5.22
N LEU A 383 -11.88 16.17 4.83
CA LEU A 383 -10.94 16.78 3.88
C LEU A 383 -9.48 16.72 4.32
N SER A 384 -9.21 16.50 5.61
CA SER A 384 -7.85 16.28 6.11
C SER A 384 -7.21 14.98 5.62
N CYS A 385 -8.01 14.01 5.15
CA CYS A 385 -7.53 12.83 4.42
C CYS A 385 -6.80 13.20 3.12
N VAL A 386 -7.34 14.17 2.37
CA VAL A 386 -6.66 14.69 1.18
C VAL A 386 -5.33 15.34 1.54
N ILE A 387 -5.28 16.06 2.67
CA ILE A 387 -4.04 16.68 3.16
C ILE A 387 -2.99 15.61 3.46
N GLY A 388 -3.36 14.57 4.22
CA GLY A 388 -2.47 13.46 4.54
C GLY A 388 -1.95 12.72 3.30
N ALA A 389 -2.83 12.46 2.32
CA ALA A 389 -2.48 11.74 1.09
C ALA A 389 -1.51 12.53 0.21
N VAL A 390 -1.76 13.83 0.03
CA VAL A 390 -0.87 14.72 -0.72
C VAL A 390 0.48 14.85 -0.02
N MET A 391 0.48 15.00 1.32
CA MET A 391 1.71 15.06 2.10
C MET A 391 2.54 13.79 1.92
N ALA A 392 1.95 12.61 2.13
CA ALA A 392 2.66 11.34 2.01
C ALA A 392 3.15 11.06 0.58
N TYR A 393 2.41 11.45 -0.45
CA TYR A 393 2.79 11.23 -1.84
C TYR A 393 3.99 12.09 -2.29
N TYR A 394 4.11 13.33 -1.78
CA TYR A 394 5.21 14.24 -2.16
C TYR A 394 6.42 14.19 -1.22
N ILE A 395 6.28 13.60 -0.04
CA ILE A 395 7.40 13.41 0.88
C ILE A 395 8.29 12.29 0.34
N ASP A 396 9.46 12.67 -0.16
CA ASP A 396 10.50 11.73 -0.58
C ASP A 396 11.27 11.25 0.65
N VAL A 397 11.01 10.02 1.06
CA VAL A 397 11.61 9.36 2.24
C VAL A 397 12.11 7.98 1.87
N SER A 398 12.92 7.35 2.71
CA SER A 398 13.41 5.99 2.44
C SER A 398 12.28 4.95 2.51
N SER A 399 12.51 3.75 1.95
CA SER A 399 11.54 2.66 1.96
C SER A 399 11.17 2.23 3.38
N GLU A 400 12.15 2.26 4.28
CA GLU A 400 12.01 1.92 5.68
C GLU A 400 11.16 2.96 6.43
N ILE A 401 11.29 4.24 6.09
CA ILE A 401 10.46 5.31 6.67
C ILE A 401 9.02 5.19 6.18
N ARG A 402 8.79 4.88 4.91
CA ARG A 402 7.43 4.57 4.40
C ARG A 402 6.84 3.38 5.15
N GLY A 403 7.58 2.28 5.23
CA GLY A 403 7.19 1.09 6.00
C GLY A 403 6.85 1.42 7.45
N ALA A 404 7.63 2.30 8.11
CA ALA A 404 7.35 2.76 9.46
C ALA A 404 6.00 3.50 9.56
N PHE A 405 5.67 4.37 8.60
CA PHE A 405 4.36 5.02 8.56
C PHE A 405 3.21 4.05 8.30
N LEU A 406 3.39 3.06 7.41
CA LEU A 406 2.40 1.99 7.22
C LEU A 406 2.22 1.15 8.50
N ALA A 407 3.30 0.83 9.22
CA ALA A 407 3.23 0.11 10.50
C ALA A 407 2.53 0.94 11.60
N ILE A 408 2.80 2.25 11.67
CA ILE A 408 2.08 3.16 12.57
C ILE A 408 0.59 3.18 12.21
N GLY A 409 0.25 3.32 10.92
CA GLY A 409 -1.12 3.25 10.42
C GLY A 409 -1.82 1.94 10.77
N ALA A 410 -1.14 0.80 10.61
CA ALA A 410 -1.64 -0.50 11.01
C ALA A 410 -1.97 -0.54 12.51
N GLY A 411 -1.11 0.03 13.36
CA GLY A 411 -1.34 0.13 14.80
C GLY A 411 -2.55 0.99 15.16
N VAL A 412 -2.74 2.12 14.48
CA VAL A 412 -3.92 2.99 14.62
C VAL A 412 -5.19 2.23 14.20
N PHE A 413 -5.18 1.58 13.04
CA PHE A 413 -6.32 0.80 12.54
C PHE A 413 -6.69 -0.36 13.48
N LEU A 414 -5.69 -1.00 14.07
CA LEU A 414 -5.92 -2.05 15.05
C LEU A 414 -6.57 -1.50 16.33
N TYR A 415 -6.14 -0.32 16.79
CA TYR A 415 -6.74 0.37 17.93
C TYR A 415 -8.21 0.72 17.65
N VAL A 416 -8.51 1.33 16.50
CA VAL A 416 -9.89 1.69 16.09
C VAL A 416 -10.76 0.44 15.99
N ALA A 417 -10.27 -0.60 15.31
CA ALA A 417 -10.96 -1.88 15.15
C ALA A 417 -11.37 -2.50 16.49
N CYS A 418 -10.47 -2.48 17.47
CA CYS A 418 -10.62 -3.21 18.73
C CYS A 418 -11.30 -2.39 19.82
N THR A 419 -11.05 -1.08 19.89
CA THR A 419 -11.43 -0.25 21.04
C THR A 419 -12.59 0.69 20.75
N GLU A 420 -12.75 1.16 19.51
CA GLU A 420 -13.80 2.11 19.15
C GLU A 420 -15.00 1.40 18.51
N LEU A 421 -14.74 0.55 17.51
CA LEU A 421 -15.77 -0.21 16.80
C LEU A 421 -16.01 -1.58 17.43
N GLY A 422 -14.94 -2.22 17.91
CA GLY A 422 -14.92 -3.58 18.48
C GLY A 422 -15.87 -3.82 19.66
N PRO A 423 -16.10 -2.87 20.59
CA PRO A 423 -17.04 -3.09 21.69
C PRO A 423 -18.45 -3.45 21.22
N GLN A 424 -18.88 -2.96 20.05
CA GLN A 424 -20.21 -3.26 19.52
C GLN A 424 -20.32 -4.69 18.97
N VAL A 425 -19.19 -5.32 18.62
CA VAL A 425 -19.15 -6.76 18.31
C VAL A 425 -19.42 -7.59 19.57
N ALA A 426 -18.89 -7.14 20.72
CA ALA A 426 -18.94 -7.85 22.00
C ALA A 426 -20.18 -7.51 22.87
N GLU A 427 -20.83 -6.38 22.62
CA GLU A 427 -22.04 -5.98 23.36
C GLU A 427 -23.24 -6.87 23.01
N THR A 428 -24.06 -7.16 24.03
CA THR A 428 -25.27 -7.98 23.87
C THR A 428 -26.51 -7.13 24.12
N HIS A 429 -27.46 -7.13 23.17
CA HIS A 429 -28.72 -6.39 23.32
C HIS A 429 -29.55 -6.88 24.53
N LYS A 430 -30.29 -5.95 25.15
CA LYS A 430 -31.17 -6.25 26.30
C LYS A 430 -32.39 -7.08 25.84
N GLY A 431 -32.51 -8.33 26.32
CA GLY A 431 -33.65 -9.24 26.13
C GLY A 431 -33.24 -10.63 25.62
N ALA A 432 -33.67 -11.71 26.30
CA ALA A 432 -33.10 -13.07 26.15
C ALA A 432 -33.18 -13.68 24.73
N GLU A 433 -34.31 -13.56 24.03
CA GLU A 433 -34.49 -14.15 22.68
C GLU A 433 -33.82 -13.31 21.57
N ARG A 434 -33.81 -11.98 21.72
CA ARG A 434 -33.08 -11.09 20.79
C ARG A 434 -31.57 -11.14 21.02
N ARG A 435 -31.11 -11.60 22.19
CA ARG A 435 -29.69 -11.65 22.56
C ARG A 435 -28.89 -12.56 21.62
N LEU A 436 -29.36 -13.78 21.38
CA LEU A 436 -28.62 -14.75 20.56
C LEU A 436 -28.58 -14.33 19.09
N LEU A 437 -29.75 -13.99 18.51
CA LEU A 437 -29.83 -13.57 17.11
C LEU A 437 -29.02 -12.31 16.84
N SER A 438 -29.03 -11.35 17.77
CA SER A 438 -28.26 -10.12 17.61
C SER A 438 -26.75 -10.35 17.72
N SER A 439 -26.30 -11.19 18.66
CA SER A 439 -24.87 -11.54 18.77
C SER A 439 -24.37 -12.38 17.59
N LEU A 440 -25.21 -13.27 17.04
CA LEU A 440 -24.88 -13.95 15.79
C LEU A 440 -24.81 -12.97 14.63
N GLY A 441 -25.74 -12.01 14.58
CA GLY A 441 -25.75 -10.95 13.57
C GLY A 441 -24.48 -10.11 13.58
N THR A 442 -24.00 -9.67 14.75
CA THR A 442 -22.75 -8.90 14.87
C THR A 442 -21.54 -9.72 14.44
N ILE A 443 -21.39 -10.96 14.92
CA ILE A 443 -20.28 -11.84 14.55
C ILE A 443 -20.28 -12.11 13.04
N VAL A 444 -21.44 -12.42 12.45
CA VAL A 444 -21.55 -12.68 11.00
C VAL A 444 -21.16 -11.43 10.20
N LEU A 445 -21.63 -10.26 10.59
CA LEU A 445 -21.28 -9.02 9.89
C LEU A 445 -19.81 -8.65 10.06
N TRP A 446 -19.23 -8.89 11.23
CA TRP A 446 -17.78 -8.73 11.45
C TRP A 446 -16.99 -9.67 10.53
N LEU A 447 -17.37 -10.95 10.47
CA LEU A 447 -16.74 -11.93 9.57
C LEU A 447 -16.92 -11.57 8.10
N LEU A 448 -18.09 -11.08 7.69
CA LEU A 448 -18.32 -10.61 6.33
C LEU A 448 -17.47 -9.38 6.00
N GLY A 449 -17.34 -8.45 6.95
CA GLY A 449 -16.43 -7.30 6.82
C GLY A 449 -14.98 -7.74 6.65
N ALA A 450 -14.51 -8.66 7.50
CA ALA A 450 -13.16 -9.21 7.41
C ALA A 450 -12.96 -10.00 6.10
N ALA A 451 -13.93 -10.81 5.68
CA ALA A 451 -13.85 -11.62 4.46
C ALA A 451 -13.94 -10.78 3.17
N ALA A 452 -14.67 -9.66 3.19
CA ALA A 452 -14.77 -8.75 2.05
C ALA A 452 -13.39 -8.22 1.61
N LEU A 453 -12.42 -8.16 2.53
CA LEU A 453 -11.02 -7.85 2.22
C LEU A 453 -10.12 -9.09 2.20
N GLY A 454 -10.37 -10.11 3.01
CA GLY A 454 -9.60 -11.36 2.98
C GLY A 454 -9.63 -12.05 1.59
N LEU A 455 -10.74 -11.94 0.86
CA LEU A 455 -10.85 -12.43 -0.53
C LEU A 455 -10.03 -11.60 -1.53
N VAL A 456 -9.65 -10.38 -1.19
CA VAL A 456 -8.87 -9.45 -2.03
C VAL A 456 -7.38 -9.82 -2.04
N LEU A 457 -6.94 -10.63 -1.07
CA LEU A 457 -5.56 -11.16 -0.98
C LEU A 457 -5.25 -12.25 -2.00
N LEU A 458 -6.27 -12.79 -2.70
CA LEU A 458 -6.05 -13.84 -3.70
C LEU A 458 -5.26 -13.35 -4.92
N ASP A 459 -5.25 -12.03 -5.18
CA ASP A 459 -4.50 -11.37 -6.26
C ASP A 459 -3.68 -10.18 -5.70
N HIS A 460 -2.91 -10.40 -4.63
CA HIS A 460 -2.13 -9.37 -3.94
C HIS A 460 -0.69 -9.28 -4.45
N GLU A 461 -0.25 -8.07 -4.77
CA GLU A 461 1.15 -7.74 -5.09
C GLU A 461 1.74 -6.91 -3.94
N HIS A 462 2.90 -7.31 -3.40
CA HIS A 462 3.55 -6.61 -2.29
C HIS A 462 4.11 -5.24 -2.74
N CYS A 463 4.09 -4.28 -1.82
CA CYS A 463 4.64 -2.96 -2.06
C CYS A 463 6.19 -2.97 -2.12
N TYR A 464 6.82 -2.61 -3.24
CA TYR A 464 8.27 -2.38 -3.29
C TYR A 464 8.70 -1.30 -4.30
N LEU A 465 9.69 -0.48 -3.91
CA LEU A 465 10.52 0.39 -4.77
C LEU A 465 11.97 0.48 -4.21
N PRO A 466 12.97 0.70 -5.08
CA PRO A 466 14.37 0.24 -4.94
C PRO A 466 15.18 0.90 -3.83
N ALA A 467 16.14 0.15 -3.27
CA ALA A 467 17.09 0.62 -2.28
C ALA A 467 18.04 1.71 -2.85
N ASP A 468 18.31 2.72 -2.02
CA ASP A 468 19.26 3.82 -2.27
C ASP A 468 20.68 3.25 -2.51
N PRO A 469 21.35 3.63 -3.63
CA PRO A 469 22.67 3.12 -3.97
C PRO A 469 23.77 3.42 -2.93
N ASP A 470 23.58 4.41 -2.06
CA ASP A 470 24.65 4.99 -1.22
C ASP A 470 24.70 4.47 0.24
N THR A 471 23.88 3.49 0.62
CA THR A 471 23.91 2.91 1.98
C THR A 471 24.56 1.51 2.00
N PRO A 472 25.70 1.33 2.71
CA PRO A 472 26.29 0.02 2.92
C PRO A 472 25.43 -0.76 3.93
N ALA A 473 24.89 -1.92 3.52
CA ALA A 473 24.20 -2.83 4.43
C ALA A 473 25.23 -3.76 5.10
N GLU A 474 25.22 -3.82 6.43
CA GLU A 474 25.95 -4.82 7.21
C GLU A 474 25.27 -6.19 7.06
N ASP A 475 26.07 -7.22 6.77
CA ASP A 475 25.68 -8.62 6.64
C ASP A 475 25.19 -9.19 7.99
N LEU A 476 23.93 -9.61 8.04
CA LEU A 476 23.25 -10.08 9.26
C LEU A 476 22.85 -11.55 9.23
N HIS A 477 23.44 -12.35 8.32
CA HIS A 477 23.27 -13.81 8.31
C HIS A 477 24.51 -14.60 8.71
N ASN A 478 25.57 -13.94 9.19
CA ASN A 478 26.71 -14.63 9.76
C ASN A 478 26.45 -15.06 11.22
N GLY A 479 25.61 -16.08 11.37
CA GLY A 479 25.39 -16.81 12.61
C GLY A 479 23.96 -16.70 13.12
N HIS A 480 23.14 -17.75 12.91
CA HIS A 480 22.53 -18.54 13.98
C HIS A 480 21.58 -19.58 13.37
N ALA A 481 21.86 -20.85 13.67
CA ALA A 481 20.94 -21.95 13.48
C ALA A 481 19.96 -22.00 14.66
N HIS A 482 18.66 -21.85 14.42
CA HIS A 482 17.58 -22.35 15.28
C HIS A 482 16.32 -22.62 14.47
#